data_AF-A0A1H0YRW7-F1
#
_entry.id   AF-A0A1H0YRW7-F1
#
_cell.length_a   1.000
_cell.length_b   1.000
_cell.length_c   1.000
_cell.angle_alpha   90.00
_cell.angle_beta   90.00
_cell.angle_gamma   90.00
#
_symmetry.space_group_name_H-M   'P 1'
#
loop_
_entity.id
_entity.type
_entity.pdbx_description
1 polymer ?
#
loop_
_entity_poly.entity_id
_entity_poly.type
_entity_poly.pdbx_seq_one_letter_code
_entity_poly.pdbx_strand_id
1 'polypeptide(L)'
;MANRKGIKRHESLQPLSRHHMIGLHLALKLKRAGTDESRLTIEEIKQETDQFWNPNGQQHFREEEEFLLPAYAQYAKVDQPEIIEMLLEHVKIRAQMDNLINGEDVSLDVMHELGILLEAHIRKEERMIFPMIEKALPEDKLHELSPYLH
;
A
#
# COMPACT_ATOMS: atom_id res chain seq x y z
N MET A 1 12.77 -23.67 -12.13
CA MET A 1 11.76 -22.67 -11.74
C MET A 1 11.82 -22.53 -10.24
N ALA A 2 12.29 -21.40 -9.71
CA ALA A 2 12.32 -21.19 -8.27
C ALA A 2 10.89 -21.17 -7.74
N ASN A 3 10.60 -22.05 -6.78
CA ASN A 3 9.33 -22.12 -6.08
C ASN A 3 9.15 -20.80 -5.32
N ARG A 4 8.52 -19.79 -5.94
CA ARG A 4 8.19 -18.52 -5.29
C ARG A 4 7.04 -18.78 -4.33
N LYS A 5 7.35 -19.39 -3.19
CA LYS A 5 6.43 -19.45 -2.06
C LYS A 5 6.13 -18.00 -1.68
N GLY A 6 4.87 -17.59 -1.85
CA GLY A 6 4.43 -16.24 -1.48
C GLY A 6 4.78 -15.95 -0.02
N ILE A 7 4.99 -14.67 0.30
CA ILE A 7 5.20 -14.28 1.70
C ILE A 7 3.95 -14.64 2.48
N LYS A 8 4.11 -15.39 3.57
CA LYS A 8 3.01 -15.75 4.46
C LYS A 8 3.00 -14.77 5.62
N ARG A 9 1.85 -14.12 5.82
CA ARG A 9 1.59 -13.24 6.95
C ARG A 9 0.79 -13.93 8.03
N HIS A 10 0.97 -13.44 9.25
CA HIS A 10 0.04 -13.62 10.34
C HIS A 10 -1.39 -13.30 9.87
N GLU A 11 -2.37 -14.08 10.34
CA GLU A 11 -3.76 -14.03 9.84
C GLU A 11 -4.38 -12.65 9.90
N SER A 12 -4.09 -11.88 10.95
CA SER A 12 -4.57 -10.50 11.12
C SER A 12 -4.01 -9.51 10.11
N LEU A 13 -2.82 -9.75 9.52
CA LEU A 13 -2.22 -8.86 8.50
C LEU A 13 -2.55 -9.29 7.06
N GLN A 14 -3.12 -10.49 6.87
CA GLN A 14 -3.48 -10.96 5.54
C GLN A 14 -4.47 -10.06 4.79
N PRO A 15 -5.46 -9.39 5.44
CA PRO A 15 -6.31 -8.42 4.76
C PRO A 15 -5.52 -7.30 4.08
N LEU A 16 -4.59 -6.66 4.81
CA LEU A 16 -3.70 -5.64 4.28
C LEU A 16 -2.85 -6.19 3.12
N SER A 17 -2.25 -7.37 3.28
CA SER A 17 -1.46 -7.99 2.21
C SER A 17 -2.28 -8.38 0.97
N ARG A 18 -3.56 -8.72 1.11
CA ARG A 18 -4.44 -8.94 -0.05
C ARG A 18 -4.70 -7.64 -0.78
N HIS A 19 -4.90 -6.54 -0.05
CA HIS A 19 -5.05 -5.22 -0.63
C HIS A 19 -3.76 -4.78 -1.36
N HIS A 20 -2.59 -5.05 -0.80
CA HIS A 20 -1.28 -4.87 -1.46
C HIS A 20 -1.17 -5.61 -2.80
N MET A 21 -1.69 -6.83 -2.89
CA MET A 21 -1.69 -7.55 -4.16
C MET A 21 -2.46 -6.77 -5.23
N ILE A 22 -3.62 -6.20 -4.90
CA ILE A 22 -4.40 -5.37 -5.82
C ILE A 22 -3.62 -4.11 -6.18
N GLY A 23 -3.04 -3.43 -5.18
CA GLY A 23 -2.23 -2.24 -5.36
C GLY A 23 -1.02 -2.45 -6.29
N LEU A 24 -0.34 -3.61 -6.23
CA LEU A 24 0.76 -3.94 -7.14
C LEU A 24 0.30 -4.10 -8.60
N HIS A 25 -0.92 -4.60 -8.83
CA HIS A 25 -1.48 -4.66 -10.18
C HIS A 25 -1.82 -3.26 -10.70
N LEU A 26 -2.39 -2.40 -9.85
CA LEU A 26 -2.64 -1.00 -10.20
C LEU A 26 -1.33 -0.26 -10.50
N ALA A 27 -0.32 -0.40 -9.64
CA ALA A 27 1.01 0.18 -9.82
C ALA A 27 1.63 -0.23 -11.18
N LEU A 28 1.49 -1.49 -11.58
CA LEU A 28 1.95 -1.96 -12.89
C LEU A 28 1.21 -1.30 -14.05
N LYS A 29 -0.11 -1.12 -13.95
CA LYS A 29 -0.94 -0.46 -14.97
C LYS A 29 -0.56 1.02 -15.09
N LEU A 30 -0.43 1.70 -13.96
CA LEU A 30 0.02 3.10 -13.87
C LEU A 30 1.37 3.31 -14.56
N LYS A 31 2.38 2.49 -14.26
CA LYS A 31 3.70 2.57 -14.91
C LYS A 31 3.69 2.32 -16.42
N ARG A 32 2.67 1.64 -16.94
CA ARG A 32 2.54 1.32 -18.37
C ARG A 32 1.63 2.27 -19.11
N ALA A 33 0.94 3.18 -18.42
CA ALA A 33 -0.02 4.09 -19.01
C ALA A 33 0.56 4.81 -20.23
N GLY A 34 -0.17 4.80 -21.35
CA GLY A 34 0.26 5.46 -22.60
C GLY A 34 1.39 4.77 -23.37
N THR A 35 1.85 3.59 -22.95
CA THR A 35 2.85 2.78 -23.68
C THR A 35 2.20 1.66 -24.46
N ASP A 36 2.92 1.07 -25.43
CA ASP A 36 2.48 -0.12 -26.18
C ASP A 36 2.28 -1.37 -25.30
N GLU A 37 2.82 -1.37 -24.07
CA GLU A 37 2.58 -2.43 -23.10
C GLU A 37 1.26 -2.26 -22.33
N SER A 38 0.62 -1.09 -22.43
CA SER A 38 -0.68 -0.85 -21.80
C SER A 38 -1.78 -1.60 -22.55
N ARG A 39 -2.63 -2.28 -21.78
CA ARG A 39 -3.86 -2.89 -22.31
C ARG A 39 -5.10 -2.01 -22.10
N LEU A 40 -4.94 -0.94 -21.34
CA LEU A 40 -6.01 -0.03 -20.95
C LEU A 40 -5.70 1.37 -21.46
N THR A 41 -6.76 2.11 -21.74
CA THR A 41 -6.72 3.55 -21.97
C THR A 41 -6.39 4.29 -20.69
N ILE A 42 -5.97 5.56 -20.83
CA ILE A 42 -5.69 6.43 -19.67
C ILE A 42 -6.93 6.57 -18.79
N GLU A 43 -8.11 6.72 -19.40
CA GLU A 43 -9.36 6.89 -18.66
C GLU A 43 -9.75 5.64 -17.87
N GLU A 44 -9.57 4.44 -18.44
CA GLU A 44 -9.79 3.18 -17.71
C GLU A 44 -8.83 3.03 -16.52
N ILE A 45 -7.56 3.42 -16.67
CA ILE A 45 -6.60 3.39 -15.56
C ILE A 45 -6.99 4.39 -14.47
N LYS A 46 -7.47 5.59 -14.82
CA LYS A 46 -8.00 6.57 -13.86
C LYS A 46 -9.20 6.00 -13.09
N GLN A 47 -10.15 5.37 -13.78
CA GLN A 47 -11.32 4.73 -13.17
C GLN A 47 -10.93 3.59 -12.22
N GLU A 48 -9.99 2.73 -12.61
CA GLU A 48 -9.49 1.68 -11.72
C GLU A 48 -8.73 2.27 -10.52
N THR A 49 -8.02 3.38 -10.70
CA THR A 49 -7.34 4.09 -9.60
C THR A 49 -8.35 4.61 -8.59
N ASP A 50 -9.43 5.24 -9.07
CA ASP A 50 -10.54 5.70 -8.22
C ASP A 50 -11.19 4.55 -7.44
N GLN A 51 -11.51 3.44 -8.12
CA GLN A 51 -12.11 2.26 -7.48
C GLN A 51 -11.21 1.58 -6.44
N PHE A 52 -9.90 1.58 -6.68
CA PHE A 52 -8.92 1.08 -5.70
C PHE A 52 -8.83 2.02 -4.49
N TRP A 53 -8.76 3.32 -4.74
CA TRP A 53 -8.50 4.32 -3.72
C TRP A 53 -9.72 4.60 -2.83
N ASN A 54 -10.91 4.66 -3.41
CA ASN A 54 -12.13 5.11 -2.76
C ASN A 54 -13.12 3.96 -2.46
N PRO A 55 -13.40 3.64 -1.18
CA PRO A 55 -12.74 4.09 0.04
C PRO A 55 -11.52 3.22 0.45
N ASN A 56 -11.29 2.10 -0.23
CA ASN A 56 -10.46 1.01 0.31
C ASN A 56 -8.99 1.40 0.51
N GLY A 57 -8.38 2.08 -0.46
CA GLY A 57 -7.00 2.57 -0.32
C GLY A 57 -6.83 3.60 0.79
N GLN A 58 -7.81 4.48 0.99
CA GLN A 58 -7.78 5.41 2.13
C GLN A 58 -7.92 4.66 3.46
N GLN A 59 -8.86 3.72 3.53
CA GLN A 59 -9.12 2.91 4.72
C GLN A 59 -7.87 2.10 5.09
N HIS A 60 -7.18 1.50 4.12
CA HIS A 60 -5.95 0.75 4.32
C HIS A 60 -4.88 1.56 5.08
N PHE A 61 -4.60 2.80 4.64
CA PHE A 61 -3.64 3.65 5.37
C PHE A 61 -4.14 4.03 6.77
N ARG A 62 -5.45 4.23 6.97
CA ARG A 62 -5.99 4.46 8.31
C ARG A 62 -5.80 3.24 9.20
N GLU A 63 -5.93 2.04 8.66
CA GLU A 63 -5.73 0.81 9.43
C GLU A 63 -4.29 0.69 9.94
N GLU A 64 -3.34 1.04 9.09
CA GLU A 64 -1.93 1.06 9.45
C GLU A 64 -1.61 2.15 10.47
N GLU A 65 -2.06 3.38 10.20
CA GLU A 65 -1.75 4.57 11.01
C GLU A 65 -2.48 4.59 12.36
N GLU A 66 -3.72 4.12 12.41
CA GLU A 66 -4.60 4.27 13.59
C GLU A 66 -4.68 3.01 14.46
N PHE A 67 -4.35 1.82 13.91
CA PHE A 67 -4.40 0.56 14.67
C PHE A 67 -3.06 -0.18 14.70
N LEU A 68 -2.45 -0.41 13.54
CA LEU A 68 -1.27 -1.27 13.45
C LEU A 68 -0.02 -0.62 14.08
N LEU A 69 0.34 0.60 13.67
CA LEU A 69 1.48 1.33 14.22
C LEU A 69 1.30 1.69 15.70
N PRO A 70 0.11 2.12 16.18
CA PRO A 70 -0.11 2.33 17.62
C PRO A 70 0.04 1.07 18.46
N ALA A 71 -0.38 -0.10 17.94
CA ALA A 71 -0.12 -1.36 18.62
C ALA A 71 1.37 -1.68 18.66
N TYR A 72 2.09 -1.52 17.54
CA TYR A 72 3.55 -1.68 17.49
C TYR A 72 4.28 -0.79 18.51
N ALA A 73 3.84 0.47 18.65
CA ALA A 73 4.41 1.46 19.57
C ALA A 73 4.38 1.03 21.05
N GLN A 74 3.49 0.10 21.42
CA GLN A 74 3.41 -0.43 22.79
C GLN A 74 4.56 -1.40 23.10
N TYR A 75 5.21 -1.96 22.08
CA TYR A 75 6.21 -3.03 22.22
C TYR A 75 7.58 -2.66 21.63
N ALA A 76 7.62 -1.70 20.72
CA ALA A 76 8.84 -1.25 20.05
C ALA A 76 8.80 0.26 19.75
N LYS A 77 9.97 0.83 19.47
CA LYS A 77 10.05 2.26 19.16
C LYS A 77 9.60 2.53 17.72
N VAL A 78 8.74 3.53 17.55
CA VAL A 78 8.20 3.96 16.25
C VAL A 78 9.10 4.93 15.47
N ASP A 79 10.11 5.51 16.11
CA ASP A 79 11.08 6.44 15.50
C ASP A 79 12.13 5.71 14.64
N GLN A 80 11.70 4.69 13.89
CA GLN A 80 12.53 3.96 12.94
C GLN A 80 12.53 4.68 11.58
N PRO A 81 13.68 4.74 10.88
CA PRO A 81 13.76 5.32 9.55
C PRO A 81 12.73 4.75 8.57
N GLU A 82 12.47 3.44 8.62
CA GLU A 82 11.55 2.75 7.72
C GLU A 82 10.09 3.18 7.94
N ILE A 83 9.67 3.37 9.20
CA ILE A 83 8.32 3.83 9.55
C ILE A 83 8.14 5.29 9.16
N ILE A 84 9.15 6.14 9.42
CA ILE A 84 9.13 7.55 9.02
C ILE A 84 8.99 7.65 7.50
N GLU A 85 9.77 6.86 6.75
CA GLU A 85 9.72 6.86 5.29
C GLU A 85 8.36 6.38 4.78
N MET A 86 7.80 5.30 5.34
CA MET A 86 6.47 4.79 5.01
C MET A 86 5.38 5.86 5.20
N LEU A 87 5.38 6.58 6.33
CA LEU A 87 4.41 7.65 6.58
C LEU A 87 4.58 8.83 5.62
N LEU A 88 5.81 9.17 5.24
CA LEU A 88 6.06 10.18 4.21
C LEU A 88 5.55 9.72 2.83
N GLU A 89 5.66 8.43 2.52
CA GLU A 89 5.08 7.86 1.31
C GLU A 89 3.56 7.92 1.33
N HIS A 90 2.89 7.64 2.46
CA HIS A 90 1.44 7.76 2.56
C HIS A 90 0.96 9.16 2.18
N VAL A 91 1.63 10.20 2.69
CA VAL A 91 1.29 11.60 2.37
C VAL A 91 1.43 11.86 0.86
N LYS A 92 2.53 11.40 0.24
CA LYS A 92 2.77 11.58 -1.19
C LYS A 92 1.76 10.82 -2.04
N ILE A 93 1.46 9.57 -1.68
CA ILE A 93 0.49 8.73 -2.38
C ILE A 93 -0.90 9.35 -2.29
N ARG A 94 -1.34 9.81 -1.12
CA ARG A 94 -2.62 10.53 -0.96
C ARG A 94 -2.71 11.72 -1.91
N ALA A 95 -1.68 12.56 -1.95
CA ALA A 95 -1.66 13.74 -2.82
C ALA A 95 -1.69 13.37 -4.31
N GLN A 96 -0.91 12.36 -4.73
CA GLN A 96 -0.88 11.93 -6.13
C GLN A 96 -2.16 11.21 -6.56
N MET A 97 -2.78 10.41 -5.67
CA MET A 97 -4.08 9.79 -5.91
C MET A 97 -5.16 10.85 -6.10
N ASP A 98 -5.24 11.84 -5.21
CA ASP A 98 -6.21 12.94 -5.32
C ASP A 98 -6.01 13.74 -6.61
N ASN A 99 -4.77 14.11 -6.94
CA ASN A 99 -4.46 14.81 -8.18
C ASN A 99 -4.82 13.98 -9.43
N LEU A 100 -4.59 12.67 -9.42
CA LEU A 100 -4.92 11.79 -10.54
C LEU A 100 -6.44 11.62 -10.71
N ILE A 101 -7.19 11.51 -9.61
CA ILE A 101 -8.63 11.24 -9.63
C ILE A 101 -9.42 12.53 -9.90
N ASN A 102 -9.08 13.62 -9.22
CA ASN A 102 -9.85 14.87 -9.20
C ASN A 102 -9.24 16.00 -10.03
N GLY A 103 -7.99 15.85 -10.51
CA GLY A 103 -7.31 16.86 -11.32
C GLY A 103 -7.83 16.95 -12.76
N GLU A 104 -7.80 18.16 -13.33
CA GLU A 104 -8.27 18.43 -14.70
C GLU A 104 -7.27 17.96 -15.77
N ASP A 105 -5.96 18.13 -15.53
CA ASP A 105 -4.89 17.76 -16.46
C ASP A 105 -3.87 16.83 -15.80
N VAL A 106 -4.01 15.53 -16.03
CA VAL A 106 -3.06 14.52 -15.54
C VAL A 106 -2.09 14.14 -16.64
N SER A 107 -0.81 14.40 -16.41
CA SER A 107 0.26 13.96 -17.31
C SER A 107 0.60 12.47 -17.12
N LEU A 108 1.13 11.84 -18.16
CA LEU A 108 1.63 10.46 -18.09
C LEU A 108 2.73 10.31 -17.03
N ASP A 109 3.57 11.34 -16.88
CA ASP A 109 4.65 11.35 -15.88
C ASP A 109 4.09 11.18 -14.46
N VAL A 110 2.99 11.86 -14.11
CA VAL A 110 2.34 11.71 -12.79
C VAL A 110 1.85 10.28 -12.58
N MET A 111 1.25 9.65 -13.61
CA MET A 111 0.81 8.26 -13.51
C MET A 111 2.00 7.31 -13.30
N HIS A 112 3.09 7.51 -14.05
CA HIS A 112 4.28 6.68 -13.95
C HIS A 112 4.95 6.81 -12.59
N GLU A 113 5.10 8.04 -12.10
CA GLU A 113 5.66 8.33 -10.77
C GLU A 113 4.84 7.68 -9.66
N LEU A 114 3.51 7.83 -9.70
CA LEU A 114 2.61 7.20 -8.73
C LEU A 114 2.73 5.67 -8.77
N GLY A 115 2.80 5.08 -9.96
CA GLY A 115 2.99 3.63 -10.09
C GLY A 115 4.32 3.13 -9.52
N ILE A 116 5.40 3.90 -9.68
CA ILE A 116 6.71 3.58 -9.07
C ILE A 116 6.64 3.72 -7.55
N LEU A 117 6.08 4.82 -7.06
CA LEU A 117 5.94 5.11 -5.64
C LEU A 117 5.10 4.04 -4.93
N LEU A 118 3.92 3.71 -5.47
CA LEU A 118 3.01 2.73 -4.91
C LEU A 118 3.62 1.33 -4.86
N GLU A 119 4.34 0.91 -5.91
CA GLU A 119 5.06 -0.36 -5.87
C GLU A 119 6.17 -0.37 -4.81
N ALA A 120 6.98 0.68 -4.74
CA ALA A 120 8.08 0.77 -3.79
C ALA A 120 7.58 0.73 -2.35
N HIS A 121 6.52 1.49 -2.08
CA HIS A 121 5.82 1.56 -0.82
C HIS A 121 5.27 0.19 -0.36
N ILE A 122 4.44 -0.47 -1.20
CA ILE A 122 3.89 -1.80 -0.88
C ILE A 122 5.02 -2.82 -0.64
N ARG A 123 6.11 -2.75 -1.43
CA ARG A 123 7.24 -3.66 -1.24
C ARG A 123 7.98 -3.40 0.07
N LYS A 124 8.09 -2.16 0.51
CA LYS A 124 8.69 -1.78 1.79
C LYS A 124 7.87 -2.34 2.94
N GLU A 125 6.55 -2.19 2.89
CA GLU A 125 5.68 -2.69 3.95
C GLU A 125 5.76 -4.21 4.06
N GLU A 126 5.61 -4.91 2.95
CA GLU A 126 5.73 -6.35 2.93
C GLU A 126 7.12 -6.81 3.36
N ARG A 127 8.21 -6.20 2.88
CA ARG A 127 9.54 -6.78 3.11
C ARG A 127 10.19 -6.34 4.40
N MET A 128 9.76 -5.23 4.98
CA MET A 128 10.43 -4.59 6.11
C MET A 128 9.44 -4.31 7.25
N ILE A 129 8.37 -3.54 6.99
CA ILE A 129 7.47 -3.09 8.08
C ILE A 129 6.68 -4.25 8.70
N PHE A 130 5.96 -5.04 7.91
CA PHE A 130 5.15 -6.14 8.45
C PHE A 130 6.02 -7.18 9.19
N PRO A 131 7.19 -7.62 8.66
CA PRO A 131 8.11 -8.46 9.43
C PRO A 131 8.59 -7.84 10.75
N MET A 132 8.86 -6.52 10.77
CA MET A 132 9.25 -5.82 12.00
C MET A 132 8.12 -5.85 13.03
N ILE A 133 6.87 -5.68 12.58
CA ILE A 133 5.69 -5.70 13.45
C ILE A 133 5.39 -7.11 13.96
N GLU A 134 5.39 -8.11 13.08
CA GLU A 134 5.20 -9.53 13.42
C GLU A 134 6.26 -10.02 14.43
N LYS A 135 7.47 -9.47 14.38
CA LYS A 135 8.54 -9.82 15.33
C LYS A 135 8.38 -9.16 16.69
N ALA A 136 7.81 -7.96 16.74
CA ALA A 136 7.72 -7.17 17.97
C ALA A 136 6.45 -7.45 18.77
N LEU A 137 5.33 -7.69 18.08
CA LEU A 137 4.05 -7.93 18.73
C LEU A 137 3.92 -9.37 19.22
N PRO A 138 3.49 -9.60 20.46
CA PRO A 138 3.11 -10.94 20.89
C PRO A 138 1.83 -11.41 20.17
N GLU A 139 1.64 -12.73 20.10
CA GLU A 139 0.56 -13.37 19.33
C GLU A 139 -0.84 -12.88 19.73
N ASP A 140 -1.12 -12.77 21.03
CA ASP A 140 -2.40 -12.26 21.53
C ASP A 140 -2.69 -10.84 21.04
N LYS A 141 -1.67 -9.98 21.02
CA LYS A 141 -1.79 -8.62 20.48
C LYS A 141 -2.05 -8.61 18.98
N LEU A 142 -1.40 -9.48 18.21
CA LEU A 142 -1.67 -9.61 16.77
C LEU A 142 -3.10 -10.09 16.50
N HIS A 143 -3.63 -11.00 17.33
CA HIS A 143 -5.01 -11.48 17.23
C HIS A 143 -6.02 -10.36 17.54
N GLU A 144 -5.76 -9.54 18.57
CA GLU A 144 -6.61 -8.39 18.94
C GLU A 144 -6.79 -7.37 17.81
N LEU A 145 -5.85 -7.31 16.84
CA LEU A 145 -5.94 -6.40 15.70
C LEU A 145 -6.92 -6.85 14.61
N SER A 146 -7.25 -8.15 14.54
CA SER A 146 -8.05 -8.73 13.46
C SER A 146 -9.38 -8.00 13.16
N PRO A 147 -10.15 -7.53 14.17
CA PRO A 147 -11.40 -6.80 13.91
C PRO A 147 -11.22 -5.43 13.25
N TYR A 148 -10.00 -4.88 13.26
CA TYR A 148 -9.70 -3.54 12.77
C TYR A 148 -9.03 -3.53 11.39
N LEU A 149 -8.52 -4.68 10.91
CA LEU A 149 -7.78 -4.80 9.65
C LEU A 149 -8.61 -5.62 8.65
N HIS A 150 -9.14 -5.02 7.57
CA HIS A 150 -10.11 -5.70 6.68
C HIS A 150 -9.98 -5.41 5.18
#